data_AF-L0CM22-F1
#
_entry.id   AF-L0CM22-F1
#
_cell.length_a   1.000
_cell.length_b   1.000
_cell.length_c   1.000
_cell.angle_alpha   90.00
_cell.angle_beta   90.00
_cell.angle_gamma   90.00
#
_symmetry.space_group_name_H-M   'P 1'
#
loop_
_entity.id
_entity.type
_entity.pdbx_description
1 polymer ?
#
loop_
_entity_poly.entity_id
_entity_poly.type
_entity_poly.pdbx_seq_one_letter_code
_entity_poly.pdbx_strand_id
1 'polypeptide(L)' 'MRALIILGLVLLSVTVQGKIFERCELARTLKKLGLDGYKGVSLAN' A
#
# COMPACT_ATOMS: atom_id res chain seq x y z
N MET A 1 14.50 4.75 -24.27
CA MET A 1 14.68 4.53 -22.81
C MET A 1 13.53 5.08 -21.98
N ARG A 2 13.22 6.38 -22.03
CA ARG A 2 12.14 7.00 -21.24
C ARG A 2 10.75 6.36 -21.45
N ALA A 3 10.42 5.98 -22.69
CA ALA A 3 9.16 5.32 -23.01
C ALA A 3 8.97 3.99 -22.28
N LEU A 4 10.04 3.20 -22.07
CA LEU A 4 9.97 1.92 -21.36
C LEU A 4 9.68 2.12 -19.86
N ILE A 5 10.25 3.17 -19.27
CA ILE A 5 10.00 3.53 -17.87
C ILE A 5 8.52 3.94 -17.69
N ILE A 6 8.01 4.78 -18.58
CA ILE A 6 6.62 5.22 -18.55
C ILE A 6 5.68 4.02 -18.77
N LEU A 7 5.96 3.17 -19.75
CA LEU A 7 5.18 1.98 -20.03
C LEU A 7 5.15 1.02 -18.82
N GLY A 8 6.29 0.79 -18.16
CA GLY A 8 6.36 -0.02 -16.95
C GLY A 8 5.53 0.54 -15.80
N LEU A 9 5.57 1.87 -15.58
CA LEU A 9 4.77 2.54 -14.54
C LEU A 9 3.26 2.43 -14.81
N VAL A 10 2.84 2.56 -16.07
CA VAL A 10 1.44 2.41 -16.48
C VAL A 10 0.96 0.99 -16.18
N LEU A 11 1.74 -0.02 -16.56
CA LEU A 11 1.39 -1.43 -16.32
C LEU A 11 1.28 -1.76 -14.82
N LEU A 12 2.16 -1.22 -13.98
CA LEU A 12 2.09 -1.41 -12.53
C LEU A 12 0.79 -0.80 -11.93
N SER A 13 0.37 0.35 -12.44
CA SER A 13 -0.82 1.06 -11.97
C SER A 13 -2.11 0.28 -12.21
N VAL A 14 -2.17 -0.53 -13.28
CA VAL A 14 -3.34 -1.37 -13.62
C VAL A 14 -3.66 -2.40 -12.53
N THR A 15 -2.67 -2.82 -11.73
CA THR A 15 -2.86 -3.83 -10.69
C THR A 15 -3.48 -3.30 -9.39
N VAL A 16 -3.52 -1.98 -9.21
CA VAL A 16 -4.02 -1.35 -7.99
C VAL A 16 -5.54 -1.21 -8.08
N GLN A 17 -6.24 -1.95 -7.22
CA GLN A 17 -7.68 -1.79 -7.03
C GLN A 17 -7.94 -0.97 -5.76
N GLY A 18 -8.75 0.09 -5.88
CA GLY A 18 -9.17 0.90 -4.74
C GLY A 18 -10.17 0.15 -3.86
N LYS A 19 -9.98 0.20 -2.54
CA LYS A 19 -10.92 -0.32 -1.55
C LYS A 19 -11.06 0.69 -0.40
N ILE A 20 -12.30 0.93 0.04
CA ILE A 20 -12.58 1.66 1.27
C ILE A 20 -12.47 0.67 2.42
N PHE A 21 -11.54 0.92 3.34
CA PHE A 21 -11.31 0.08 4.51
C PHE A 21 -11.97 0.72 5.74
N GLU A 22 -12.58 -0.11 6.58
CA GLU A 22 -12.96 0.29 7.93
C GLU A 22 -11.72 0.50 8.81
N ARG A 23 -11.82 1.33 9.85
CA ARG A 23 -10.68 1.73 10.72
C ARG A 23 -9.85 0.53 11.19
N CYS A 24 -10.48 -0.43 11.86
CA CYS A 24 -9.81 -1.61 12.40
C CYS A 24 -9.37 -2.58 11.29
N GLU A 25 -10.08 -2.62 10.16
CA GLU A 25 -9.72 -3.48 9.03
C GLU A 25 -8.41 -3.02 8.39
N LEU A 26 -8.26 -1.71 8.21
CA LEU A 26 -7.02 -1.10 7.73
C LEU A 26 -5.87 -1.38 8.69
N ALA A 27 -6.05 -1.07 9.99
CA ALA A 27 -5.03 -1.30 11.00
C ALA A 27 -4.56 -2.77 11.04
N ARG A 28 -5.51 -3.72 10.96
CA ARG A 28 -5.22 -5.16 10.95
C ARG A 28 -4.46 -5.58 9.69
N THR A 29 -4.82 -5.03 8.53
CA THR A 29 -4.13 -5.29 7.26
C THR A 29 -2.71 -4.77 7.29
N LEU A 30 -2.51 -3.52 7.71
CA LEU A 30 -1.19 -2.90 7.83
C LEU A 30 -0.30 -3.64 8.85
N LYS A 31 -0.88 -4.09 9.98
CA LYS A 31 -0.18 -4.92 10.96
C LYS A 31 0.26 -6.27 10.39
N LYS A 32 -0.59 -6.94 9.61
CA LYS A 32 -0.24 -8.19 8.89
C LYS A 32 0.89 -7.99 7.89
N LEU A 33 0.98 -6.81 7.27
CA LEU A 33 2.05 -6.43 6.37
C LEU A 33 3.35 -6.03 7.09
N GLY A 34 3.38 -6.11 8.43
CA GLY A 34 4.57 -5.78 9.23
C GLY A 34 4.82 -4.28 9.38
N LEU A 35 3.80 -3.44 9.14
CA LEU A 35 3.93 -1.98 9.19
C LEU A 35 3.71 -1.42 10.60
N ASP A 36 3.27 -2.24 11.55
CA ASP A 36 3.17 -1.85 12.95
C ASP A 36 4.57 -1.67 13.56
N GLY A 37 4.89 -0.46 14.03
CA GLY A 37 6.20 -0.12 14.55
C GLY A 37 7.24 0.24 13.48
N TYR A 38 6.84 0.34 12.20
CA TYR A 38 7.76 0.73 11.14
C TYR A 38 8.32 2.13 11.39
N LYS A 39 9.65 2.24 11.49
CA LYS A 39 10.35 3.48 11.88
C LYS A 39 9.84 4.10 13.19
N GLY A 40 9.37 3.27 14.13
CA GLY A 40 8.84 3.74 15.41
C GLY A 40 7.40 4.28 15.36
N VAL A 41 6.72 4.18 14.21
CA VAL A 41 5.32 4.60 14.08
C VAL A 41 4.40 3.42 14.44
N SER A 42 3.56 3.59 15.47
CA SER A 42 2.58 2.59 15.87
C SER A 42 1.28 2.75 15.09
N LEU A 43 0.65 1.63 14.70
CA LEU A 43 -0.72 1.62 14.19
C LEU A 43 -1.67 1.74 15.40
N ALA A 44 -1.80 2.95 15.94
CA ALA A 44 -2.75 3.23 17.01
C ALA A 44 -4.19 2.94 16.50
N ASN A 45 -4.87 2.05 17.21
CA ASN A 45 -6.20 1.50 16.91
C ASN A 45 -7.33 2.52 17.11
#